data_AF-A0A5J5IQ91-F1
#
_entry.id   AF-A0A5J5IQ91-F1
#
_cell.length_a   1.000
_cell.length_b   1.000
_cell.length_c   1.000
_cell.angle_alpha   90.00
_cell.angle_beta   90.00
_cell.angle_gamma   90.00
#
_symmetry.space_group_name_H-M   'P 1'
#
loop_
_entity.id
_entity.type
_entity.pdbx_description
1 polymer ?
#
loop_
_entity_poly.entity_id
_entity_poly.type
_entity_poly.pdbx_seq_one_letter_code
_entity_poly.pdbx_strand_id
1 'polypeptide(L)'
;MGNLLAGPHLWILLIVILLLFGAAKLPALAKSMGQSARIFKGEMKAMKDDDGATGTPTTTADAAPVEKPAEPRSGPATPSP
;
A
#
# COMPACT_ATOMS: atom_id res chain seq x y z
N MET A 1 28.82 20.26 -16.05
CA MET A 1 28.34 18.87 -15.95
C MET A 1 27.18 18.78 -14.98
N GLY A 2 26.05 19.40 -15.31
CA GLY A 2 24.88 19.47 -14.44
C GLY A 2 23.66 19.80 -15.28
N ASN A 3 22.50 19.31 -14.85
CA ASN A 3 21.16 19.42 -15.45
C ASN A 3 20.61 18.17 -16.17
N LEU A 4 21.23 16.99 -16.04
CA LEU A 4 20.63 15.73 -16.53
C LEU A 4 19.37 15.30 -15.75
N LEU A 5 19.18 15.81 -14.53
CA LEU A 5 18.09 15.39 -13.62
C LEU A 5 17.08 16.49 -13.28
N ALA A 6 17.29 17.72 -13.76
CA ALA A 6 16.53 18.90 -13.33
C ALA A 6 15.69 19.55 -14.45
N GLY A 7 15.40 18.81 -15.53
CA GLY A 7 14.66 19.32 -16.70
C GLY A 7 13.45 18.47 -17.11
N PRO A 8 12.81 18.79 -18.25
CA PRO A 8 11.63 18.08 -18.78
C PRO A 8 11.84 16.57 -19.00
N HIS A 9 13.09 16.10 -18.98
CA HIS A 9 13.48 14.71 -19.13
C HIS A 9 12.87 13.79 -18.06
N LEU A 10 12.71 14.26 -16.81
CA LEU A 10 12.05 13.46 -15.76
C LEU A 10 10.57 13.24 -16.09
N TRP A 11 9.89 14.27 -16.60
CA TRP A 11 8.51 14.18 -17.06
C TRP A 11 8.38 13.24 -18.26
N ILE A 12 9.30 13.31 -19.22
CA ILE A 12 9.33 12.41 -20.38
C ILE A 12 9.49 10.95 -19.93
N LEU A 13 10.41 10.68 -19.01
CA LEU A 13 10.61 9.32 -18.48
C LEU A 13 9.36 8.83 -17.74
N LEU A 14 8.74 9.68 -16.92
CA LEU A 14 7.49 9.35 -16.23
C LEU A 14 6.36 9.02 -17.22
N ILE A 15 6.22 9.81 -18.29
CA ILE A 15 5.25 9.56 -19.36
C ILE A 15 5.52 8.21 -20.03
N VAL A 16 6.77 7.91 -20.40
CA VAL A 16 7.14 6.62 -21.00
C VAL A 16 6.77 5.44 -20.09
N ILE A 17 7.07 5.54 -18.79
CA ILE A 17 6.69 4.52 -17.81
C ILE A 17 5.16 4.40 -17.71
N LEU A 18 4.43 5.52 -17.73
CA LEU A 18 2.96 5.51 -17.75
C LEU A 18 2.39 4.86 -19.00
N LEU A 19 3.02 5.02 -20.16
CA LEU A 19 2.60 4.37 -21.40
C LEU A 19 2.84 2.86 -21.37
N LEU A 20 3.97 2.40 -20.81
CA LEU A 20 4.32 0.98 -20.73
C LEU A 20 3.50 0.24 -19.67
N PHE A 21 3.40 0.83 -18.47
CA PHE A 21 2.79 0.18 -17.31
C PHE A 21 1.31 0.56 -17.14
N GLY A 22 0.90 1.74 -17.61
CA GLY A 22 -0.44 2.29 -17.40
C GLY A 22 -0.57 3.10 -16.10
N ALA A 23 -1.44 4.12 -16.11
CA ALA A 23 -1.66 5.02 -14.98
C ALA A 23 -2.17 4.32 -13.70
N ALA A 24 -2.88 3.20 -13.84
CA ALA A 24 -3.41 2.43 -12.70
C ALA A 24 -2.39 1.46 -12.07
N LYS A 25 -1.35 1.04 -12.80
CA LYS A 25 -0.38 0.04 -12.33
C LYS A 25 0.76 0.64 -11.54
N LEU A 26 1.20 1.86 -11.86
CA LEU A 26 2.19 2.57 -11.04
C LEU A 26 1.78 2.77 -9.58
N PRO A 27 0.57 3.29 -9.26
CA PRO A 27 0.16 3.49 -7.87
C PRO A 27 -0.04 2.16 -7.15
N ALA A 28 -0.51 1.11 -7.85
CA ALA A 28 -0.66 -0.22 -7.27
C ALA A 28 0.70 -0.84 -6.88
N LEU A 29 1.69 -0.76 -7.78
CA LEU A 29 3.05 -1.22 -7.53
C LEU A 29 3.72 -0.42 -6.40
N ALA A 30 3.54 0.90 -6.40
CA ALA A 30 4.06 1.77 -5.35
C ALA A 30 3.44 1.46 -3.97
N LYS A 31 2.11 1.22 -3.90
CA LYS A 31 1.45 0.85 -2.63
C LYS A 31 1.96 -0.50 -2.11
N SER A 32 2.11 -1.50 -2.97
CA SER A 32 2.66 -2.81 -2.60
C SER A 32 4.13 -2.74 -2.15
N MET A 33 5.00 -2.08 -2.93
CA MET A 33 6.42 -1.91 -2.55
C MET A 33 6.57 -1.05 -1.29
N GLY A 34 5.72 -0.03 -1.13
CA GLY A 34 5.71 0.84 0.05
C GLY A 34 5.33 0.10 1.32
N GLN A 35 4.38 -0.84 1.26
CA GLN A 35 4.04 -1.71 2.39
C GLN A 35 5.21 -2.60 2.79
N SER A 36 5.86 -3.28 1.84
CA SER A 36 7.05 -4.10 2.11
C SER A 36 8.20 -3.26 2.69
N ALA A 37 8.45 -2.08 2.12
CA ALA A 37 9.50 -1.17 2.60
C ALA A 37 9.20 -0.62 4.01
N ARG A 38 7.92 -0.39 4.36
CA ARG A 38 7.53 0.06 5.70
C ARG A 38 7.78 -1.01 6.75
N ILE A 39 7.45 -2.27 6.44
CA ILE A 39 7.70 -3.41 7.33
C ILE A 39 9.21 -3.57 7.54
N PHE A 40 9.98 -3.61 6.45
CA PHE A 40 11.44 -3.71 6.52
C PHE A 40 12.09 -2.53 7.27
N LYS A 41 11.61 -1.30 7.05
CA LYS A 41 12.07 -0.12 7.80
C LYS A 41 11.74 -0.23 9.29
N GLY A 42 10.57 -0.76 9.65
CA GLY A 42 10.15 -0.99 11.03
C GLY A 42 11.05 -2.00 11.74
N GLU A 43 11.30 -3.14 11.11
CA GLU A 43 12.21 -4.17 11.63
C GLU A 43 13.65 -3.66 11.74
N MET A 44 14.14 -2.97 10.71
CA MET A 44 15.49 -2.37 10.73
C MET A 44 15.62 -1.27 11.79
N LYS A 45 14.53 -0.54 12.08
CA LYS A 45 14.51 0.49 13.13
C LYS A 45 14.45 -0.14 14.52
N ALA A 46 13.68 -1.20 14.72
CA ALA A 46 13.67 -1.96 15.96
C ALA A 46 15.06 -2.54 16.31
N MET A 47 15.77 -3.11 15.34
CA MET A 47 17.16 -3.57 15.53
C MET A 47 18.15 -2.46 15.93
N LYS A 48 17.83 -1.21 15.60
CA LYS A 48 18.69 -0.05 15.79
C LYS A 48 18.31 0.76 17.02
N ASP A 49 17.05 0.66 17.44
CA ASP A 49 16.50 1.22 18.66
C ASP A 49 16.64 0.25 19.87
N ASP A 50 16.86 -1.06 19.65
CA ASP A 50 17.21 -2.00 20.73
C ASP A 50 18.60 -1.72 21.35
N ASP A 51 19.45 -0.94 20.67
CA ASP A 51 20.66 -0.32 21.24
C ASP A 51 20.37 1.01 21.98
N GLY A 52 19.13 1.52 21.98
CA GLY A 52 18.78 2.82 22.54
C GLY A 52 17.27 3.13 22.58
N ALA A 53 16.58 2.59 23.59
CA ALA A 53 15.28 3.00 24.16
C ALA A 53 14.09 3.36 23.22
N THR A 54 13.07 2.50 23.28
CA THR A 54 11.60 2.74 23.23
C THR A 54 11.03 3.63 22.11
N GLY A 55 10.32 3.01 21.16
CA GLY A 55 9.40 3.72 20.26
C GLY A 55 8.33 2.81 19.66
N THR A 56 7.14 2.80 20.26
CA THR A 56 5.95 2.11 19.74
C THR A 56 5.46 2.76 18.44
N PRO A 57 5.42 2.06 17.28
CA PRO A 57 4.76 2.60 16.11
C PRO A 57 3.27 2.25 16.17
N THR A 58 2.45 3.27 16.40
CA THR A 58 0.99 3.22 16.23
C THR A 58 0.64 2.69 14.84
N THR A 59 -0.07 1.56 14.82
CA THR A 59 -0.76 0.99 13.67
C THR A 59 -1.73 2.04 13.09
N THR A 60 -1.33 2.71 12.02
CA THR A 60 -2.28 3.36 11.12
C THR A 60 -3.09 2.25 10.47
N ALA A 61 -4.30 2.06 10.96
CA ALA A 61 -5.35 1.32 10.28
C ALA A 61 -5.53 1.89 8.86
N ASP A 62 -5.06 1.16 7.85
CA ASP A 62 -5.56 1.31 6.48
C ASP A 62 -6.98 0.74 6.53
N ALA A 63 -7.95 1.64 6.53
CA ALA A 63 -9.35 1.35 6.48
C ALA A 63 -9.64 0.42 5.30
N ALA A 64 -9.96 -0.84 5.60
CA ALA A 64 -10.82 -1.60 4.72
C ALA A 64 -12.18 -0.87 4.71
N PRO A 65 -12.73 -0.49 3.54
CA PRO A 65 -14.17 -0.34 3.44
C PRO A 65 -14.74 -1.69 3.84
N VAL A 66 -15.34 -1.72 5.03
CA VAL A 66 -16.17 -2.81 5.47
C VAL A 66 -17.35 -2.81 4.49
N GLU A 67 -17.23 -3.56 3.39
CA GLU A 67 -18.41 -4.01 2.65
C GLU A 67 -19.15 -4.97 3.60
N LYS A 68 -19.97 -4.33 4.44
CA LYS A 68 -21.09 -4.87 5.20
C LYS A 68 -21.50 -6.26 4.69
N PRO A 69 -21.34 -7.32 5.51
CA PRO A 69 -22.11 -8.53 5.34
C PRO A 69 -23.60 -8.14 5.42
N ALA A 70 -24.24 -8.01 4.27
CA ALA A 70 -25.68 -7.95 4.19
C ALA A 70 -26.18 -9.38 4.41
N GLU A 71 -26.27 -9.76 5.67
CA GLU A 71 -27.09 -10.88 6.09
C GLU A 71 -28.37 -10.34 6.72
N PRO A 72 -29.46 -10.18 5.95
CA PRO A 72 -30.79 -10.21 6.52
C PRO A 72 -31.27 -11.66 6.49
N ARG A 73 -31.33 -12.27 7.67
CA ARG A 73 -32.22 -13.41 7.93
C ARG A 73 -33.60 -13.11 7.37
N SER A 74 -34.17 -14.03 6.58
CA SER A 74 -35.63 -14.21 6.43
C SER A 74 -35.93 -15.55 5.76
N GLY A 75 -36.52 -16.48 6.52
CA GLY A 75 -37.32 -17.59 5.99
C GLY A 75 -36.99 -18.97 6.58
N PRO A 76 -37.79 -19.50 7.53
CA PRO A 76 -37.90 -20.94 7.71
C PRO A 76 -38.89 -21.46 6.66
N ALA A 77 -38.41 -22.16 5.63
CA ALA A 77 -39.27 -22.88 4.71
C ALA A 77 -38.81 -24.34 4.58
N THR A 78 -39.41 -25.17 5.46
CA THR A 78 -39.83 -26.57 5.25
C THR A 78 -38.80 -27.60 4.75
N PRO A 79 -38.43 -28.61 5.57
CA PRO A 79 -37.98 -29.90 5.03
C PRO A 79 -39.18 -30.61 4.36
N SER A 80 -39.02 -31.03 3.10
CA SER A 80 -40.00 -31.85 2.38
C SER A 80 -39.77 -33.35 2.68
N PRO A 81 -40.84 -34.19 2.69
CA PRO A 81 -40.81 -35.57 3.16
C PRO A 81 -40.05 -36.55 2.26
#